data_AF-A0A2S6AZV1-F1
#
_entry.id   AF-A0A2S6AZV1-F1
#
_cell.length_a   1.000
_cell.length_b   1.000
_cell.length_c   1.000
_cell.angle_alpha   90.00
_cell.angle_beta   90.00
_cell.angle_gamma   90.00
#
_symmetry.space_group_name_H-M   'P 1'
#
loop_
_entity.id
_entity.type
_entity.pdbx_description
1 polymer ?
#
loop_
_entity_poly.entity_id
_entity_poly.type
_entity_poly.pdbx_seq_one_letter_code
_entity_poly.pdbx_strand_id
1 'polypeptide(L)' 'MAVAVSTATTVTAFAQANLPIVRDAEIEALVRDYARPIFRAAGISKSGIDIILINDKRFNAFVAGRRMFINTGAL' A
#
# COMPACT_ATOMS: atom_id res chain seq x y z
N MET A 1 54.15 7.44 -21.66
CA MET A 1 53.38 6.62 -20.70
C MET A 1 52.20 7.48 -20.24
N ALA A 2 51.05 7.38 -20.93
CA ALA A 2 49.85 8.15 -20.59
C ALA A 2 48.86 7.22 -19.87
N VAL A 3 48.54 7.53 -18.62
CA VAL A 3 47.59 6.76 -17.79
C VAL A 3 46.21 7.35 -18.00
N ALA A 4 45.29 6.57 -18.58
CA ALA A 4 43.89 6.93 -18.69
C ALA A 4 43.16 6.56 -17.40
N VAL A 5 42.54 7.56 -16.74
CA VAL A 5 41.72 7.36 -15.54
C VAL A 5 40.28 7.13 -15.96
N SER A 6 39.74 5.96 -15.62
CA SER A 6 38.34 5.59 -15.84
C SER A 6 37.47 6.13 -14.71
N THR A 7 36.57 7.07 -15.00
CA THR A 7 35.56 7.52 -14.03
C THR A 7 34.38 6.55 -14.02
N ALA A 8 34.25 5.78 -12.94
CA ALA A 8 33.07 4.94 -12.71
C ALA A 8 31.86 5.81 -12.38
N THR A 9 30.81 5.74 -13.20
CA THR A 9 29.51 6.37 -12.93
C THR A 9 28.72 5.49 -11.97
N THR A 10 28.42 5.98 -10.77
CA THR A 10 27.50 5.34 -9.84
C THR A 10 26.07 5.55 -10.33
N VAL A 11 25.36 4.44 -10.59
CA VAL A 11 23.92 4.50 -10.89
C VAL A 11 23.18 4.56 -9.56
N THR A 12 22.39 5.61 -9.36
CA THR A 12 21.54 5.76 -8.17
C THR A 12 20.51 4.64 -8.13
N ALA A 13 20.55 3.80 -7.11
CA ALA A 13 19.53 2.79 -6.89
C ALA A 13 18.25 3.46 -6.37
N PHE A 14 17.17 3.42 -7.16
CA PHE A 14 15.83 3.80 -6.70
C PHE A 14 15.25 2.69 -5.81
N ALA A 15 15.82 2.54 -4.61
CA ALA A 15 15.26 1.66 -3.60
C ALA A 15 14.18 2.42 -2.81
N GLN A 16 13.00 1.82 -2.73
CA GLN A 16 11.82 2.26 -1.99
C GLN A 16 10.91 3.28 -2.70
N ALA A 17 10.03 2.76 -3.55
CA ALA A 17 8.74 3.40 -3.79
C ALA A 17 7.99 3.44 -2.45
N ASN A 18 8.17 4.53 -1.69
CA ASN A 18 7.37 4.82 -0.52
C ASN A 18 5.94 5.01 -1.01
N LEU A 19 5.10 3.97 -0.88
CA LEU A 19 3.67 4.12 -1.10
C LEU A 19 3.21 5.23 -0.15
N PRO A 20 2.59 6.31 -0.66
CA PRO A 20 2.11 7.39 0.19
C PRO A 20 0.92 6.87 1.00
N ILE A 21 1.19 6.29 2.15
CA ILE A 21 0.17 5.72 3.03
C ILE A 21 -0.56 6.86 3.74
N VAL A 22 -1.89 6.87 3.63
CA VAL A 22 -2.74 7.75 4.42
C VAL A 22 -3.06 7.04 5.73
N ARG A 23 -2.84 7.70 6.86
CA ARG A 23 -3.25 7.21 8.18
C ARG A 23 -4.42 8.05 8.66
N ASP A 24 -5.60 7.68 8.19
CA ASP A 24 -6.86 8.31 8.57
C ASP A 24 -7.68 7.29 9.36
N ALA A 25 -7.72 7.46 10.68
CA ALA A 25 -8.37 6.52 11.57
C ALA A 25 -9.90 6.48 11.38
N GLU A 26 -10.52 7.57 10.91
CA GLU A 26 -11.96 7.64 10.69
C GLU A 26 -12.37 6.86 9.44
N ILE A 27 -11.64 7.07 8.34
CA ILE A 27 -11.87 6.34 7.09
C ILE A 27 -11.59 4.84 7.29
N GLU A 28 -10.48 4.49 7.94
CA GLU A 28 -10.16 3.09 8.24
C GLU A 28 -11.25 2.41 9.06
N ALA A 29 -11.79 3.10 10.08
CA ALA A 29 -12.87 2.58 10.91
C ALA A 29 -14.15 2.38 10.10
N LEU A 30 -14.53 3.37 9.27
CA LEU A 30 -15.74 3.31 8.46
C LEU A 30 -15.67 2.18 7.43
N VAL A 31 -14.58 2.08 6.69
CA VAL A 31 -14.38 1.01 5.69
C VAL A 31 -14.39 -0.35 6.37
N ARG A 32 -13.75 -0.47 7.55
CA ARG A 32 -13.77 -1.70 8.33
C ARG A 32 -15.20 -2.05 8.77
N ASP A 33 -16.00 -1.07 9.16
CA ASP A 33 -17.38 -1.27 9.55
C ASP A 33 -18.26 -1.76 8.40
N TYR A 34 -18.06 -1.23 7.19
CA TYR A 34 -18.73 -1.71 5.98
C TYR A 34 -18.24 -3.08 5.52
N ALA A 35 -16.96 -3.40 5.73
CA ALA A 35 -16.41 -4.70 5.36
C ALA A 35 -16.77 -5.83 6.35
N ARG A 36 -17.09 -5.50 7.61
CA ARG A 36 -17.48 -6.48 8.66
C ARG A 36 -18.56 -7.48 8.22
N PRO A 37 -19.71 -7.09 7.64
CA PRO A 37 -20.72 -8.05 7.20
C PRO A 37 -20.20 -8.98 6.11
N ILE A 38 -19.35 -8.47 5.20
CA ILE A 38 -18.75 -9.27 4.12
C ILE A 38 -17.80 -10.32 4.69
N PHE A 39 -16.91 -9.92 5.61
CA PHE A 39 -15.99 -10.86 6.27
C PHE A 39 -16.74 -11.92 7.08
N ARG A 40 -17.83 -11.54 7.75
CA ARG A 40 -18.68 -12.48 8.50
C ARG A 40 -19.34 -13.49 7.58
N ALA A 41 -19.89 -13.04 6.45
CA ALA A 41 -20.51 -13.93 5.46
C ALA A 41 -19.48 -14.88 4.81
N ALA A 42 -18.25 -14.42 4.62
CA ALA A 42 -17.14 -15.22 4.10
C ALA A 42 -16.51 -16.18 5.12
N GLY A 43 -16.95 -16.18 6.38
CA GLY A 43 -16.35 -17.00 7.44
C GLY A 43 -14.92 -16.57 7.83
N ILE A 44 -14.50 -15.36 7.44
CA ILE A 44 -13.15 -14.85 7.72
C ILE A 44 -13.14 -14.23 9.13
N SER A 45 -12.21 -14.66 9.97
CA SER A 45 -12.05 -14.10 11.31
C SER A 45 -11.59 -12.63 11.24
N LYS A 46 -12.26 -11.74 11.97
CA LYS A 46 -11.95 -10.29 11.99
C LYS A 46 -10.52 -9.98 12.45
N SER A 47 -9.91 -10.91 13.20
CA SER A 47 -8.66 -10.74 13.94
C SER A 47 -7.38 -10.72 13.08
N GLY A 48 -7.47 -10.46 11.78
CA GLY A 48 -6.26 -10.35 10.99
C GLY A 48 -6.51 -9.95 9.55
N ILE A 49 -7.34 -8.93 9.34
CA ILE A 49 -7.35 -8.15 8.11
C ILE A 49 -7.00 -6.72 8.49
N ASP A 50 -5.85 -6.25 8.03
CA ASP A 50 -5.47 -4.83 8.11
C ASP A 50 -5.93 -4.14 6.83
N ILE A 51 -6.61 -3.01 6.97
CA ILE A 51 -7.02 -2.18 5.85
C ILE A 51 -6.08 -0.97 5.85
N ILE A 52 -5.40 -0.74 4.74
CA ILE A 52 -4.39 0.31 4.57
C ILE A 52 -4.83 1.21 3.43
N LEU A 53 -4.87 2.52 3.68
CA LEU A 53 -5.18 3.50 2.65
C LEU A 53 -3.93 3.98 1.92
N ILE A 54 -4.01 4.03 0.60
CA ILE A 54 -2.99 4.57 -0.28
C ILE A 54 -3.50 5.90 -0.85
N ASN A 55 -2.69 6.96 -0.74
CA ASN A 55 -3.00 8.27 -1.32
C ASN A 55 -2.79 8.26 -2.84
N ASP A 56 -3.75 7.68 -3.55
CA ASP A 56 -3.76 7.62 -5.01
C ASP A 56 -5.20 7.82 -5.49
N LYS A 57 -5.39 8.72 -6.47
CA LYS A 57 -6.71 9.05 -7.04
C LYS A 57 -7.22 8.01 -8.04
N ARG A 58 -6.41 7.01 -8.39
CA ARG A 58 -6.84 5.90 -9.24
C ARG A 58 -7.78 4.97 -8.48
N PHE A 59 -8.89 4.61 -9.11
CA PHE A 59 -9.82 3.62 -8.60
C PHE A 59 -9.17 2.23 -8.60
N ASN A 60 -8.69 1.78 -7.43
CA ASN A 60 -7.99 0.50 -7.29
C ASN A 60 -8.04 0.01 -5.83
N ALA A 61 -8.07 -1.31 -5.66
CA ALA A 61 -7.89 -1.99 -4.38
C ALA A 61 -7.30 -3.38 -4.62
N PHE A 62 -6.41 -3.83 -3.74
CA PHE A 62 -5.78 -5.14 -3.86
C PHE A 62 -5.44 -5.74 -2.48
N VAL A 63 -5.18 -7.06 -2.44
CA VAL A 63 -4.88 -7.78 -1.20
C VAL A 63 -3.48 -8.38 -1.29
N ALA A 64 -2.69 -8.25 -0.23
CA ALA A 64 -1.43 -8.96 -0.04
C ALA A 64 -1.42 -9.65 1.33
N GLY A 65 -1.53 -10.98 1.32
CA GLY A 65 -1.62 -11.79 2.53
C GLY A 65 -2.85 -11.42 3.37
N ARG A 66 -2.60 -10.78 4.52
CA ARG A 66 -3.63 -10.36 5.47
C ARG A 66 -3.91 -8.85 5.44
N ARG A 67 -3.39 -8.16 4.43
CA ARG A 67 -3.53 -6.71 4.26
C ARG A 67 -4.30 -6.40 3.00
N MET A 68 -5.33 -5.58 3.14
CA MET A 68 -6.09 -5.01 2.05
C MET A 68 -5.64 -3.56 1.86
N PHE A 69 -5.29 -3.22 0.63
CA PHE A 69 -4.88 -1.89 0.24
C PHE A 69 -5.99 -1.24 -0.58
N ILE A 70 -6.38 -0.04 -0.20
CA ILE A 70 -7.44 0.71 -0.87
C ILE A 70 -6.90 2.08 -1.23
N ASN A 71 -6.97 2.43 -2.50
CA ASN A 71 -6.64 3.77 -2.95
C ASN A 71 -7.74 4.75 -2.53
N THR A 72 -7.40 5.97 -2.13
CA THR A 72 -8.38 7.01 -1.79
C THR A 72 -9.31 7.36 -2.95
N GLY A 73 -8.90 7.15 -4.19
CA GLY A 73 -9.76 7.28 -5.37
C GLY A 73 -10.85 6.21 -5.52
N ALA A 74 -10.88 5.20 -4.64
CA ALA A 74 -11.92 4.17 -4.59
C ALA A 74 -12.99 4.43 -3.50
N LEU A 75 -12.88 5.53 -2.75
CA LEU A 75 -13.80 5.96 -1.69
C LEU A 75 -14.76 7.06 -2.16
#